data_AF-A0AAD7TL75-F1
#
_entry.id   AF-A0AAD7TL75-F1
#
_cell.length_a   1.000
_cell.length_b   1.000
_cell.length_c   1.000
_cell.angle_alpha   90.00
_cell.angle_beta   90.00
_cell.angle_gamma   90.00
#
_symmetry.space_group_name_H-M   'P 1'
#
loop_
_entity.id
_entity.type
_entity.pdbx_description
1 polymer ?
#
loop_
_entity_poly.entity_id
_entity_poly.type
_entity_poly.pdbx_seq_one_letter_code
_entity_poly.pdbx_strand_id
1 'polypeptide(L)'
;MFSAFRLSAQLARPWSASSLIQRATSPSLARFAPAFSRAFHPSLPASATLNQATRRKPPRKVKPSKSPLLEGNTQKKGVVSQIFIAKPKKPNSAKRKVAKVKLSTGKTVQAYIPGEGHNLQEHSVVLVRGGRTQDLPGVRYKVVRGTLDFSGVVGRVTARSKYGAKRPKQQP
;
A
#
# COMPACT_ATOMS: atom_id res chain seq x y z
N MET A 1 -49.75 42.49 -5.44
CA MET A 1 -50.39 41.26 -5.92
C MET A 1 -50.05 40.17 -4.93
N PHE A 2 -50.97 39.91 -3.98
CA PHE A 2 -51.69 38.62 -3.80
C PHE A 2 -50.76 37.43 -3.54
N SER A 3 -50.93 36.52 -2.57
CA SER A 3 -51.79 36.35 -1.38
C SER A 3 -51.25 35.07 -0.71
N ALA A 4 -51.50 34.91 0.59
CA ALA A 4 -51.26 33.67 1.32
C ALA A 4 -52.04 32.46 0.76
N PHE A 5 -51.59 31.23 1.05
CA PHE A 5 -52.34 30.16 1.75
C PHE A 5 -51.96 28.72 1.33
N ARG A 6 -51.95 27.84 2.37
CA ARG A 6 -52.33 26.41 2.37
C ARG A 6 -51.41 25.41 1.63
N LEU A 7 -51.32 24.13 1.98
CA LEU A 7 -51.63 23.27 3.15
C LEU A 7 -51.08 21.88 2.72
N SER A 8 -50.69 21.03 3.69
CA SER A 8 -50.84 19.55 3.70
C SER A 8 -50.45 18.68 2.48
N ALA A 9 -49.67 17.63 2.74
CA ALA A 9 -50.21 16.26 2.89
C ALA A 9 -49.21 15.18 2.45
N GLN A 10 -49.01 14.22 3.36
CA GLN A 10 -48.36 12.92 3.13
C GLN A 10 -49.20 12.08 2.16
N LEU A 11 -48.57 11.26 1.33
CA LEU A 11 -49.19 10.06 0.77
C LEU A 11 -48.20 8.89 0.75
N ALA A 12 -48.37 8.00 1.73
CA ALA A 12 -47.95 6.62 1.65
C ALA A 12 -48.76 5.90 0.56
N ARG A 13 -48.12 4.99 -0.19
CA ARG A 13 -48.80 4.07 -1.11
C ARG A 13 -48.75 2.65 -0.54
N PRO A 14 -49.90 1.97 -0.41
CA PRO A 14 -49.98 0.60 0.10
C PRO A 14 -49.72 -0.41 -1.02
N TRP A 15 -49.07 -1.54 -0.69
CA TRP A 15 -49.09 -2.71 -1.56
C TRP A 15 -50.30 -3.59 -1.20
N SER A 16 -51.14 -3.80 -2.20
CA SER A 16 -52.38 -4.55 -2.18
C SER A 16 -52.16 -6.04 -1.94
N ALA A 17 -53.00 -6.61 -1.08
CA ALA A 17 -53.24 -8.04 -0.93
C ALA A 17 -54.49 -8.45 -1.73
N SER A 18 -54.45 -9.63 -2.39
CA SER A 18 -55.59 -10.50 -2.77
C SER A 18 -54.99 -11.76 -3.42
N SER A 19 -54.95 -12.92 -2.74
CA SER A 19 -55.99 -13.96 -2.70
C SER A 19 -56.24 -14.65 -4.06
N LEU A 20 -55.91 -15.95 -4.17
CA LEU A 20 -56.92 -17.01 -4.26
C LEU A 20 -56.26 -18.41 -4.33
N ILE A 21 -56.94 -19.33 -3.66
CA ILE A 21 -56.67 -20.76 -3.54
C ILE A 21 -57.12 -21.48 -4.82
N GLN A 22 -56.32 -22.43 -5.32
CA GLN A 22 -56.87 -23.66 -5.89
C GLN A 22 -56.05 -24.88 -5.42
N ARG A 23 -56.75 -25.77 -4.71
CA ARG A 23 -56.35 -27.12 -4.32
C ARG A 23 -56.42 -28.01 -5.56
N ALA A 24 -55.37 -28.77 -5.84
CA ALA A 24 -55.43 -29.93 -6.72
C ALA A 24 -55.00 -31.18 -5.94
N THR A 25 -55.87 -32.18 -5.98
CA THR A 25 -55.74 -33.51 -5.39
C THR A 25 -54.77 -34.39 -6.19
N SER A 26 -54.11 -35.29 -5.47
CA SER A 26 -53.05 -36.22 -5.90
C SER A 26 -53.48 -37.23 -6.99
N PRO A 27 -52.52 -37.87 -7.67
CA PRO A 27 -52.11 -39.18 -7.18
C PRO A 27 -50.60 -39.41 -7.15
N SER A 28 -50.26 -40.30 -6.21
CA SER A 28 -49.03 -41.04 -6.05
C SER A 28 -48.41 -41.54 -7.35
N LEU A 29 -47.18 -41.11 -7.61
CA LEU A 29 -46.13 -41.97 -8.13
C LEU A 29 -44.84 -41.46 -7.49
N ALA A 30 -44.31 -42.26 -6.57
CA ALA A 30 -43.03 -42.04 -5.95
C ALA A 30 -41.98 -41.86 -7.06
N ARG A 31 -41.66 -40.60 -7.38
CA ARG A 31 -40.38 -40.28 -7.98
C ARG A 31 -39.38 -40.69 -6.93
N PHE A 32 -38.76 -41.85 -7.13
CA PHE A 32 -37.47 -42.18 -6.58
C PHE A 32 -36.63 -40.91 -6.68
N ALA A 33 -36.53 -40.17 -5.58
CA ALA A 33 -35.38 -39.32 -5.39
C ALA A 33 -34.20 -40.28 -5.56
N PRO A 34 -33.21 -40.00 -6.42
CA PRO A 34 -31.93 -40.64 -6.20
C PRO A 34 -31.60 -40.24 -4.76
N ALA A 35 -31.66 -41.23 -3.87
CA ALA A 35 -31.08 -41.11 -2.55
C ALA A 35 -29.76 -40.40 -2.80
N PHE A 36 -29.56 -39.25 -2.15
CA PHE A 36 -28.26 -38.60 -2.08
C PHE A 36 -27.32 -39.70 -1.59
N SER A 37 -26.71 -40.41 -2.54
CA SER A 37 -25.73 -41.43 -2.29
C SER A 37 -24.58 -40.62 -1.76
N ARG A 38 -24.48 -40.66 -0.44
CA ARG A 38 -23.30 -40.26 0.31
C ARG A 38 -22.11 -40.76 -0.49
N ALA A 39 -21.38 -39.85 -1.12
CA ALA A 39 -20.03 -40.17 -1.54
C ALA A 39 -19.26 -40.39 -0.24
N PHE A 40 -19.06 -41.66 0.10
CA PHE A 40 -18.14 -42.14 1.12
C PHE A 40 -16.73 -41.71 0.71
N HIS A 41 -16.37 -40.45 0.99
CA HIS A 41 -14.99 -40.03 0.97
C HIS A 41 -14.76 -39.09 2.16
N PRO A 42 -13.97 -39.49 3.17
CA PRO A 42 -13.71 -38.67 4.35
C PRO A 42 -12.77 -37.48 4.05
N SER A 43 -12.24 -37.40 2.83
CA SER A 43 -11.33 -36.34 2.40
C SER A 43 -12.08 -35.14 1.86
N LEU A 44 -11.78 -33.95 2.41
CA LEU A 44 -12.24 -32.66 1.86
C LEU A 44 -11.98 -32.60 0.35
N PRO A 45 -12.89 -32.01 -0.46
CA PRO A 45 -12.69 -31.90 -1.90
C PRO A 45 -11.35 -31.20 -2.18
N ALA A 46 -10.46 -31.89 -2.90
CA ALA A 46 -9.15 -31.37 -3.24
C ALA A 46 -9.30 -30.09 -4.08
N SER A 47 -8.52 -29.06 -3.76
CA SER A 47 -8.55 -27.74 -4.40
C SER A 47 -8.37 -27.74 -5.94
N ALA A 48 -7.89 -28.85 -6.51
CA ALA A 48 -7.83 -29.11 -7.94
C ALA A 48 -7.83 -30.62 -8.21
N THR A 49 -8.33 -31.04 -9.38
CA THR A 49 -8.23 -32.44 -9.82
C THR A 49 -6.83 -32.76 -10.35
N LEU A 50 -6.44 -34.04 -10.36
CA LEU A 50 -5.14 -34.49 -10.89
C LEU A 50 -4.95 -34.02 -12.34
N ASN A 51 -5.96 -34.18 -13.19
CA ASN A 51 -5.94 -33.72 -14.57
C ASN A 51 -5.77 -32.20 -14.70
N GLN A 52 -6.32 -31.40 -13.77
CA GLN A 52 -6.13 -29.94 -13.75
C GLN A 52 -4.70 -29.57 -13.33
N ALA A 53 -4.12 -30.26 -12.35
CA ALA A 53 -2.75 -30.04 -11.89
C ALA A 53 -1.70 -30.41 -12.95
N THR A 54 -1.92 -31.51 -13.68
CA THR A 54 -1.02 -31.94 -14.76
C THR A 54 -1.12 -31.04 -15.98
N ARG A 55 -2.34 -30.57 -16.34
CA ARG A 55 -2.55 -29.74 -17.54
C ARG A 55 -2.23 -28.26 -17.31
N ARG A 56 -2.38 -27.74 -16.10
CA ARG A 56 -2.15 -26.31 -15.77
C ARG A 56 -0.99 -26.16 -14.81
N LYS A 57 0.08 -25.49 -15.26
CA LYS A 57 1.13 -25.05 -14.34
C LYS A 57 0.53 -24.04 -13.35
N PRO A 58 0.77 -24.18 -12.04
CA PRO A 58 0.29 -23.20 -11.07
C PRO A 58 0.92 -21.82 -11.38
N PRO A 59 0.16 -20.72 -11.25
CA PRO A 59 0.70 -19.40 -11.50
C PRO A 59 1.87 -19.12 -10.54
N ARG A 60 3.00 -18.67 -11.10
CA ARG A 60 4.16 -18.30 -10.29
C ARG A 60 3.83 -17.04 -9.49
N LYS A 61 3.97 -17.09 -8.17
CA LYS A 61 3.78 -15.93 -7.28
C LYS A 61 4.93 -14.93 -7.50
N VAL A 62 4.65 -13.81 -8.14
CA VAL A 62 5.63 -12.73 -8.34
C VAL A 62 5.80 -11.93 -7.05
N LYS A 63 7.04 -11.80 -6.57
CA LYS A 63 7.34 -10.97 -5.38
C LYS A 63 7.50 -9.51 -5.82
N PRO A 64 6.76 -8.56 -5.22
CA PRO A 64 6.94 -7.15 -5.54
C PRO A 64 8.31 -6.65 -5.05
N SER A 65 8.92 -5.76 -5.82
CA SER A 65 10.16 -5.11 -5.41
C SER A 65 9.99 -4.32 -4.11
N LYS A 66 11.03 -4.29 -3.28
CA LYS A 66 11.09 -3.46 -2.07
C LYS A 66 11.07 -1.97 -2.39
N SER A 67 11.50 -1.58 -3.60
CA SER A 67 11.63 -0.19 -4.07
C SER A 67 11.02 -0.03 -5.48
N PRO A 68 9.68 -0.14 -5.63
CA PRO A 68 9.03 -0.16 -6.93
C PRO A 68 9.13 1.18 -7.69
N LEU A 69 9.27 2.30 -6.98
CA LEU A 69 9.31 3.64 -7.59
C LEU A 69 10.67 3.97 -8.22
N LEU A 70 11.69 3.12 -7.99
CA LEU A 70 12.97 3.21 -8.69
C LEU A 70 12.96 2.48 -10.05
N GLU A 71 11.92 1.71 -10.38
CA GLU A 71 11.77 1.03 -11.68
C GLU A 71 12.98 0.18 -12.07
N GLY A 72 13.56 -0.54 -11.11
CA GLY A 72 14.74 -1.40 -11.33
C GLY A 72 16.08 -0.67 -11.18
N ASN A 73 16.11 0.66 -11.15
CA ASN A 73 17.35 1.42 -10.96
C ASN A 73 17.83 1.34 -9.50
N THR A 74 19.15 1.43 -9.31
CA THR A 74 19.77 1.44 -7.97
C THR A 74 19.49 2.77 -7.25
N GLN A 75 19.58 3.88 -7.98
CA GLN A 75 19.38 5.23 -7.48
C GLN A 75 18.64 6.07 -8.55
N LYS A 76 17.88 7.08 -8.12
CA LYS A 76 17.26 8.06 -9.01
C LYS A 76 17.41 9.47 -8.47
N LYS A 77 17.69 10.42 -9.37
CA LYS A 77 17.68 11.85 -9.09
C LYS A 77 16.25 12.33 -8.83
N GLY A 78 16.08 13.27 -7.91
CA GLY A 78 14.82 13.94 -7.65
C GLY A 78 15.01 15.31 -7.02
N VAL A 79 13.92 16.06 -6.94
CA VAL A 79 13.86 17.41 -6.35
C VAL A 79 12.99 17.35 -5.10
N VAL A 80 13.47 17.94 -4.01
CA VAL A 80 12.72 18.02 -2.75
C VAL A 80 11.55 18.98 -2.91
N SER A 81 10.34 18.51 -2.61
CA SER A 81 9.13 19.33 -2.60
C SER A 81 8.86 19.96 -1.24
N GLN A 82 9.06 19.21 -0.15
CA GLN A 82 8.90 19.70 1.21
C GLN A 82 9.68 18.81 2.17
N ILE A 83 10.09 19.38 3.29
CA ILE A 83 10.82 18.70 4.35
C ILE A 83 9.99 18.80 5.62
N PHE A 84 9.74 17.66 6.25
CA PHE A 84 8.91 17.61 7.44
C PHE A 84 9.41 16.55 8.43
N ILE A 85 8.91 16.64 9.65
CA ILE A 85 9.26 15.73 10.74
C ILE A 85 8.11 14.74 10.92
N ALA A 86 8.41 13.45 10.87
CA ALA A 86 7.46 12.38 11.13
C ALA A 86 7.75 11.69 12.48
N LYS A 87 6.70 11.38 13.23
CA LYS A 87 6.79 10.54 14.43
C LYS A 87 6.79 9.05 14.02
N PRO A 88 7.64 8.21 14.63
CA PRO A 88 7.69 6.77 14.36
C PRO A 88 6.44 6.04 14.89
N LYS A 89 6.26 4.80 14.43
CA LYS A 89 5.30 3.87 15.04
C LYS A 89 5.75 3.49 16.47
N LYS A 90 4.79 3.23 17.36
CA LYS A 90 5.02 2.58 18.67
C LYS A 90 5.76 1.25 18.41
N PRO A 91 6.79 0.86 19.18
CA PRO A 91 7.22 1.30 20.52
C PRO A 91 8.18 2.51 20.55
N ASN A 92 8.67 2.94 19.39
CA ASN A 92 9.73 3.93 19.32
C ASN A 92 9.16 5.35 19.48
N SER A 93 9.98 6.28 19.99
CA SER A 93 9.67 7.70 20.06
C SER A 93 10.88 8.51 19.55
N ALA A 94 10.65 9.41 18.59
CA ALA A 94 11.69 10.29 18.03
C ALA A 94 11.06 11.32 17.07
N LYS A 95 11.82 12.35 16.72
CA LYS A 95 11.55 13.24 15.59
C LYS A 95 12.38 12.77 14.39
N ARG A 96 11.76 12.08 13.41
CA ARG A 96 12.46 11.60 12.21
C ARG A 96 12.35 12.63 11.09
N LYS A 97 13.49 13.03 10.51
CA LYS A 97 13.54 13.98 9.39
C LYS A 97 13.26 13.25 8.07
N VAL A 98 12.26 13.71 7.33
CA VAL A 98 11.81 13.09 6.07
C VAL A 98 11.66 14.18 5.01
N ALA A 99 12.01 13.85 3.77
CA ALA A 99 11.79 14.69 2.61
C ALA A 99 10.74 14.06 1.69
N LYS A 100 9.80 14.86 1.20
CA LYS A 100 8.95 14.51 0.05
C LYS A 100 9.73 14.89 -1.20
N VAL A 101 10.03 13.93 -2.06
CA VAL A 101 10.89 14.11 -3.23
C VAL A 101 10.09 13.75 -4.48
N LYS A 102 10.08 14.64 -5.47
CA LYS A 102 9.59 14.34 -6.82
C LYS A 102 10.75 13.76 -7.62
N LEU A 103 10.69 12.47 -7.95
CA LEU A 103 11.72 11.82 -8.76
C LEU A 103 11.70 12.37 -10.19
N SER A 104 12.81 12.21 -10.90
CA SER A 104 12.91 12.47 -12.35
C SER A 104 11.81 11.80 -13.17
N THR A 105 11.30 10.65 -12.71
CA THR A 105 10.17 9.93 -13.31
C THR A 105 8.80 10.59 -13.06
N GLY A 106 8.74 11.71 -12.33
CA GLY A 106 7.51 12.41 -11.96
C GLY A 106 6.80 11.84 -10.72
N LYS A 107 7.10 10.60 -10.32
CA LYS A 107 6.56 9.95 -9.12
C LYS A 107 7.07 10.64 -7.85
N THR A 108 6.17 10.87 -6.90
CA THR A 108 6.51 11.47 -5.61
C THR A 108 6.77 10.38 -4.56
N VAL A 109 7.87 10.52 -3.81
CA VAL A 109 8.30 9.56 -2.80
C VAL A 109 8.60 10.25 -1.48
N GLN A 110 8.42 9.53 -0.37
CA GLN A 110 8.93 9.95 0.93
C GLN A 110 10.28 9.27 1.19
N ALA A 111 11.31 10.08 1.37
CA ALA A 111 12.68 9.64 1.59
C ALA A 111 13.18 10.08 2.96
N TYR A 112 13.73 9.13 3.73
CA TYR A 112 14.34 9.42 5.02
C TYR A 112 15.71 10.09 4.84
N ILE A 113 15.97 11.09 5.67
CA ILE A 113 17.23 11.85 5.71
C ILE A 113 18.12 11.21 6.77
N PRO A 114 19.20 10.49 6.38
CA PRO A 114 20.03 9.78 7.34
C PRO A 114 21.08 10.68 8.00
N GLY A 115 21.40 10.37 9.25
CA GLY A 115 22.43 11.05 10.03
C GLY A 115 21.92 12.23 10.84
N GLU A 116 22.87 12.97 11.40
CA GLU A 116 22.63 14.17 12.20
C GLU A 116 22.75 15.42 11.34
N GLY A 117 21.87 16.40 11.58
CA GLY A 117 21.81 17.63 10.78
C GLY A 117 21.48 17.39 9.29
N HIS A 118 21.02 18.44 8.60
CA HIS A 118 20.86 18.43 7.14
C HIS A 118 20.80 19.87 6.63
N ASN A 119 21.23 20.06 5.39
CA ASN A 119 21.21 21.33 4.67
C ASN A 119 20.10 21.39 3.60
N LEU A 120 19.21 20.39 3.55
CA LEU A 120 18.20 20.34 2.50
C LEU A 120 17.17 21.43 2.71
N GLN A 121 16.74 22.03 1.61
CA GLN A 121 15.66 22.99 1.54
C GLN A 121 14.65 22.50 0.50
N GLU A 122 13.57 23.25 0.32
CA GLU A 122 12.70 23.05 -0.83
C GLU A 122 13.50 23.29 -2.13
N HIS A 123 13.16 22.55 -3.18
CA HIS A 123 13.84 22.58 -4.48
C HIS A 123 15.29 22.07 -4.51
N SER A 124 15.88 21.69 -3.37
CA SER A 124 17.18 21.02 -3.38
C SER A 124 17.13 19.73 -4.20
N VAL A 125 18.15 19.53 -5.01
CA VAL A 125 18.31 18.37 -5.87
C VAL A 125 19.06 17.28 -5.10
N VAL A 126 18.46 16.09 -5.06
CA VAL A 126 18.96 14.98 -4.25
C VAL A 126 18.96 13.67 -5.01
N LEU A 127 19.85 12.78 -4.57
CA LEU A 127 19.92 11.41 -5.07
C LEU A 127 19.23 10.47 -4.08
N VAL A 128 18.24 9.72 -4.56
CA VAL A 128 17.41 8.82 -3.76
C VAL A 128 17.79 7.37 -4.06
N ARG A 129 17.98 6.59 -2.99
CA ARG A 129 18.21 5.14 -3.07
C ARG A 129 17.13 4.35 -2.35
N GLY A 130 17.06 3.06 -2.67
CA GLY A 130 16.20 2.11 -1.97
C GLY A 130 16.63 1.93 -0.51
N GLY A 131 15.66 1.75 0.40
CA GLY A 131 15.94 1.41 1.79
C GLY A 131 14.82 1.84 2.72
N ARG A 132 14.02 0.88 3.18
CA ARG A 132 12.93 1.15 4.12
C ARG A 132 13.47 1.62 5.47
N THR A 133 12.81 2.63 6.03
CA THR A 133 12.98 2.98 7.45
C THR A 133 11.95 2.18 8.23
N GLN A 134 12.39 1.25 9.08
CA GLN A 134 11.52 0.29 9.75
C GLN A 134 10.49 0.95 10.68
N ASP A 135 10.88 2.08 11.27
CA ASP A 135 10.08 2.83 12.23
C ASP A 135 8.94 3.63 11.60
N LEU A 136 9.12 4.08 10.35
CA LEU A 136 8.17 4.98 9.69
C LEU A 136 7.33 4.19 8.68
N PRO A 137 6.00 4.16 8.82
CA PRO A 137 5.15 3.64 7.76
C PRO A 137 5.26 4.52 6.51
N GLY A 138 5.20 3.92 5.32
CA GLY A 138 5.25 4.66 4.04
C GLY A 138 6.66 5.11 3.58
N VAL A 139 7.64 5.26 4.47
CA VAL A 139 8.99 5.73 4.12
C VAL A 139 9.89 4.57 3.67
N ARG A 140 9.89 4.31 2.36
CA ARG A 140 10.59 3.17 1.72
C ARG A 140 11.96 3.52 1.13
N TYR A 141 12.31 4.80 1.10
CA TYR A 141 13.50 5.32 0.42
C TYR A 141 14.37 6.14 1.38
N LYS A 142 15.64 6.30 1.01
CA LYS A 142 16.62 7.12 1.74
C LYS A 142 17.35 8.04 0.78
N VAL A 143 17.65 9.25 1.25
CA VAL A 143 18.51 10.18 0.52
C VAL A 143 19.98 9.81 0.73
N VAL A 144 20.80 9.91 -0.33
CA VAL A 144 22.24 9.64 -0.29
C VAL A 144 23.01 10.91 0.13
N ARG A 145 23.77 10.84 1.23
CA ARG A 145 24.59 11.97 1.72
C ARG A 145 25.81 12.20 0.84
N GLY A 146 26.26 13.46 0.77
CA GLY A 146 27.49 13.84 0.08
C GLY A 146 27.36 13.83 -1.44
N THR A 147 26.14 13.94 -1.97
CA THR A 147 25.87 13.93 -3.42
C THR A 147 24.88 15.03 -3.77
N LEU A 148 25.07 15.66 -4.94
CA LEU A 148 24.28 16.81 -5.39
C LEU A 148 24.24 17.91 -4.30
N ASP A 149 23.07 18.45 -3.98
CA ASP A 149 22.93 19.54 -3.01
C ASP A 149 22.97 19.05 -1.55
N PHE A 150 23.02 17.73 -1.34
CA PHE A 150 22.99 17.15 0.00
C PHE A 150 24.39 16.96 0.57
N SER A 151 24.78 17.86 1.48
CA SER A 151 26.08 17.81 2.15
C SER A 151 26.27 16.58 3.05
N GLY A 152 27.54 16.21 3.27
CA GLY A 152 27.93 15.15 4.21
C GLY A 152 27.60 15.49 5.67
N VAL A 153 27.68 14.52 6.58
CA VAL A 153 27.57 14.79 8.03
C VAL A 153 28.89 15.38 8.53
N VAL A 154 28.83 16.55 9.16
CA VAL A 154 30.00 17.25 9.71
C VAL A 154 30.55 16.49 10.92
N GLY A 155 31.87 16.41 11.06
CA GLY A 155 32.53 15.80 12.23
C GLY A 155 32.38 14.28 12.35
N ARG A 156 31.84 13.58 11.34
CA ARG A 156 31.67 12.13 11.43
C ARG A 156 33.02 11.40 11.30
N VAL A 157 33.42 10.68 12.35
CA VAL A 157 34.66 9.89 12.37
C VAL A 157 34.43 8.44 11.89
N THR A 158 33.31 7.82 12.27
CA THR A 158 32.97 6.43 11.94
C THR A 158 31.91 6.31 10.83
N ALA A 159 31.97 5.24 10.04
CA ALA A 159 31.07 4.99 8.90
C ALA A 159 30.96 6.17 7.92
N ARG A 160 32.06 6.90 7.72
CA ARG A 160 32.15 8.14 6.94
C ARG A 160 31.59 8.04 5.53
N SER A 161 31.91 6.95 4.84
CA SER A 161 31.49 6.68 3.46
C SER A 161 29.96 6.64 3.32
N LYS A 162 29.24 6.16 4.33
CA LYS A 162 27.76 6.11 4.31
C LYS A 162 27.12 7.51 4.46
N TYR A 163 27.81 8.43 5.13
CA TYR A 163 27.30 9.75 5.47
C TYR A 163 27.98 10.88 4.70
N GLY A 164 28.78 10.55 3.68
CA GLY A 164 29.44 11.53 2.81
C GLY A 164 30.48 12.40 3.50
N ALA A 165 31.07 11.94 4.61
CA ALA A 165 32.10 12.67 5.32
C ALA A 165 33.50 12.35 4.75
N LYS A 166 34.31 13.37 4.47
CA LYS A 166 35.71 13.19 4.04
C LYS A 166 36.58 12.78 5.23
N ARG A 167 37.73 12.15 4.96
CA ARG A 167 38.72 11.83 6.00
C ARG A 167 39.26 13.15 6.59
N PRO A 168 39.20 13.37 7.91
CA PRO A 168 39.80 14.55 8.51
C PRO A 168 41.32 14.52 8.29
N LYS A 169 41.90 15.67 7.99
CA LYS A 169 43.35 15.84 7.93
C LYS A 169 43.86 15.77 9.37
N GLN A 170 44.80 14.89 9.65
CA GLN A 170 45.52 14.91 10.93
C GLN A 170 46.37 16.17 10.89
N GLN A 171 46.16 17.08 11.85
CA GLN A 171 47.15 18.13 12.08
C GLN A 171 48.40 17.43 12.62
N PRO A 172 49.57 17.68 12.01
CA PRO A 172 50.84 17.14 12.50
C PRO A 172 51.14 17.62 13.92
#